data_AF-A0AAW7QNG3-F1
#
_entry.id   AF-A0AAW7QNG3-F1
#
_cell.length_a   1.000
_cell.length_b   1.000
_cell.length_c   1.000
_cell.angle_alpha   90.00
_cell.angle_beta   90.00
_cell.angle_gamma   90.00
#
_symmetry.space_group_name_H-M   'P 1'
#
loop_
_entity.id
_entity.type
_entity.pdbx_description
1 polymer ?
#
loop_
_entity_poly.entity_id
_entity_poly.type
_entity_poly.pdbx_seq_one_letter_code
_entity_poly.pdbx_strand_id
1 'polypeptide(L)'
;MTLLDIHQAEIETILARYASKRSAVLPLLYLAQDTYGYLTDEAIREVATILDLPPTDVFEVVGFYTLFYNRPVGTWVLQVCDDVPCCFCGAEELIAALKHSLGINEEETTPDGMFTLQRVKCLAACDRAPVLQANLDYVYDVTPDRVDTLLNNLRERAAEARKRGVSGRFAEDYEFTRDGRLVQIERFSPYRPREFAGEASPPPVTPPPAVAPEADSGIDRPETRKASPL
;
A
#
# COMPACT_ATOMS: atom_id res chain seq x y z
N MET A 1 1.29 5.22 25.19
CA MET A 1 2.58 5.68 24.63
C MET A 1 2.25 6.29 23.29
N THR A 2 2.65 7.53 23.07
CA THR A 2 2.38 8.24 21.81
C THR A 2 3.40 7.83 20.74
N LEU A 3 3.12 8.15 19.48
CA LEU A 3 4.01 7.85 18.36
C LEU A 3 5.39 8.50 18.55
N LEU A 4 5.40 9.71 19.11
CA LEU A 4 6.62 10.45 19.48
C LEU A 4 7.45 9.70 20.53
N ASP A 5 6.81 9.16 21.58
CA ASP A 5 7.51 8.45 22.65
C ASP A 5 8.21 7.18 22.16
N ILE A 6 7.62 6.51 21.16
CA ILE A 6 8.11 5.22 20.64
C ILE A 6 9.16 5.43 19.54
N HIS A 7 8.94 6.40 18.65
CA HIS A 7 9.70 6.55 17.41
C HIS A 7 10.41 7.90 17.24
N GLN A 8 10.73 8.61 18.33
CA GLN A 8 11.31 9.96 18.28
C GLN A 8 12.45 10.13 17.26
N ALA A 9 13.51 9.31 17.36
CA ALA A 9 14.68 9.41 16.49
C ALA A 9 14.35 9.17 15.00
N GLU A 10 13.37 8.29 14.73
CA GLU A 10 12.93 8.01 13.38
C GLU A 10 12.09 9.15 12.80
N ILE A 11 11.20 9.73 13.60
CA ILE A 11 10.41 10.90 13.22
C ILE A 11 11.33 12.06 12.88
N GLU A 12 12.34 12.35 13.71
CA GLU A 12 13.34 13.40 13.45
C GLU A 12 14.09 13.14 12.12
N THR A 13 14.47 11.88 11.88
CA THR A 13 15.12 11.48 10.62
C THR A 13 14.20 11.67 9.41
N ILE A 14 12.91 11.33 9.52
CA ILE A 14 11.92 11.52 8.45
C ILE A 14 11.73 13.02 8.18
N LEU A 15 11.55 13.84 9.22
CA LEU A 15 11.37 15.28 9.08
C LEU A 15 12.57 15.97 8.44
N ALA A 16 13.79 15.55 8.79
CA ALA A 16 15.02 16.09 8.22
C ALA A 16 15.15 15.87 6.70
N ARG A 17 14.40 14.92 6.11
CA ARG A 17 14.41 14.67 4.65
C ARG A 17 13.68 15.73 3.84
N TYR A 18 12.84 16.55 4.48
CA TYR A 18 11.94 17.46 3.78
C TYR A 18 12.18 18.90 4.22
N ALA A 19 12.16 19.83 3.25
CA ALA A 19 12.23 21.27 3.53
C ALA A 19 11.00 21.77 4.30
N SER A 20 9.84 21.17 4.04
CA SER A 20 8.58 21.47 4.71
C SER A 20 8.10 20.24 5.46
N LYS A 21 7.72 20.42 6.73
CA LYS A 21 7.15 19.34 7.55
C LYS A 21 5.95 18.69 6.87
N ARG A 22 5.11 19.47 6.16
CA ARG A 22 3.93 18.96 5.46
C ARG A 22 4.23 17.79 4.51
N SER A 23 5.41 17.79 3.87
CA SER A 23 5.80 16.74 2.93
C SER A 23 6.09 15.39 3.60
N ALA A 24 6.27 15.36 4.93
CA ALA A 24 6.49 14.15 5.71
C ALA A 24 5.19 13.42 6.11
N VAL A 25 4.02 13.87 5.64
CA VAL A 25 2.72 13.28 6.04
C VAL A 25 2.57 11.80 5.70
N LEU A 26 2.90 11.38 4.47
CA LEU A 26 2.84 9.98 4.05
C LEU A 26 3.73 9.06 4.90
N PRO A 27 5.06 9.31 5.04
CA PRO A 27 5.93 8.42 5.81
C PRO A 27 5.57 8.38 7.31
N LEU A 28 5.07 9.48 7.89
CA LEU A 28 4.60 9.46 9.28
C LEU A 28 3.29 8.68 9.46
N LEU A 29 2.38 8.76 8.49
CA LEU A 29 1.16 7.93 8.50
C LEU A 29 1.51 6.44 8.37
N TYR A 30 2.46 6.08 7.52
CA TYR A 30 2.95 4.70 7.45
C TYR A 30 3.55 4.22 8.78
N LEU A 31 4.37 5.06 9.42
CA LEU A 31 4.94 4.75 10.72
C LEU A 31 3.87 4.58 11.81
N ALA A 32 2.87 5.46 11.83
CA ALA A 32 1.73 5.36 12.74
C ALA A 32 0.93 4.07 12.51
N GLN A 33 0.66 3.75 11.24
CA GLN A 33 -0.06 2.55 10.86
C GLN A 33 0.71 1.28 11.22
N ASP A 34 2.03 1.25 11.07
CA ASP A 34 2.86 0.11 11.50
C ASP A 34 2.87 -0.09 13.01
N THR A 35 2.81 1.02 13.76
CA THR A 35 2.85 1.00 15.22
C THR A 35 1.52 0.51 15.79
N TYR A 36 0.41 0.99 15.23
CA TYR A 36 -0.94 0.77 15.77
C TYR A 36 -1.74 -0.30 14.99
N GLY A 37 -1.25 -0.76 13.84
CA GLY A 37 -1.91 -1.69 12.92
C GLY A 37 -2.84 -1.01 11.91
N TYR A 38 -3.54 0.04 12.33
CA TYR A 38 -4.39 0.88 11.49
C TYR A 38 -4.41 2.31 12.07
N LEU A 39 -4.94 3.26 11.31
CA LEU A 39 -4.96 4.68 11.68
C LEU A 39 -6.28 5.03 12.39
N THR A 40 -6.21 5.16 13.72
CA THR A 40 -7.31 5.74 14.52
C THR A 40 -7.33 7.26 14.39
N ASP A 41 -8.45 7.87 14.79
CA ASP A 41 -8.57 9.33 14.87
C ASP A 41 -7.46 9.94 15.75
N GLU A 42 -7.10 9.26 16.85
CA GLU A 42 -6.01 9.67 17.74
C GLU A 42 -4.65 9.63 17.01
N ALA A 43 -4.37 8.55 16.27
CA ALA A 43 -3.13 8.44 15.49
C ALA A 43 -3.02 9.54 14.42
N ILE A 44 -4.13 9.88 13.76
CA ILE A 44 -4.20 10.97 12.78
C ILE A 44 -3.92 12.32 13.45
N ARG A 45 -4.49 12.57 14.64
CA ARG A 45 -4.23 13.79 15.42
C ARG A 45 -2.79 13.87 15.93
N GLU A 46 -2.18 12.75 16.31
CA GLU A 46 -0.77 12.69 16.70
C GLU A 46 0.13 13.10 15.53
N VAL A 47 -0.08 12.53 14.34
CA VAL A 47 0.67 12.90 13.12
C VAL A 47 0.46 14.37 12.77
N ALA A 48 -0.78 14.87 12.84
CA ALA A 48 -1.07 16.29 12.59
C ALA A 48 -0.33 17.21 13.55
N THR A 49 -0.24 16.84 14.84
CA THR A 49 0.49 17.59 15.87
C THR A 49 1.99 17.61 15.60
N ILE A 50 2.59 16.48 15.20
CA ILE A 50 4.02 16.39 14.85
C ILE A 50 4.35 17.32 13.67
N LEU A 51 3.45 17.40 12.70
CA LEU A 51 3.63 18.15 11.47
C LEU A 51 3.25 19.63 11.56
N ASP A 52 2.60 20.04 12.64
CA ASP A 52 1.99 21.36 12.79
C ASP A 52 0.97 21.65 11.67
N LEU A 53 0.07 20.68 11.44
CA LEU A 53 -0.99 20.75 10.43
C LEU A 53 -2.38 20.62 11.07
N PRO A 54 -3.43 21.14 10.42
CA PRO A 54 -4.80 20.80 10.78
C PRO A 54 -5.04 19.28 10.66
N PRO A 55 -5.73 18.64 11.62
CA PRO A 55 -6.07 17.22 11.52
C PRO A 55 -6.89 16.87 10.28
N THR A 56 -7.65 17.83 9.74
CA THR A 56 -8.44 17.67 8.50
C THR A 56 -7.56 17.39 7.30
N ASP A 57 -6.43 18.10 7.15
CA ASP A 57 -5.50 17.91 6.05
C ASP A 57 -4.89 16.51 6.07
N VAL A 58 -4.60 15.98 7.26
CA VAL A 58 -4.09 14.61 7.41
C VAL A 58 -5.19 13.58 7.14
N PHE A 59 -6.41 13.83 7.60
CA PHE A 59 -7.57 12.97 7.36
C PHE A 59 -7.90 12.85 5.86
N GLU A 60 -7.80 13.94 5.10
CA GLU A 60 -7.97 13.94 3.64
C GLU A 60 -6.96 13.00 2.96
N VAL A 61 -5.70 13.01 3.41
CA VAL A 61 -4.66 12.11 2.89
C VAL A 61 -4.99 10.65 3.18
N VAL A 62 -5.46 10.34 4.39
CA VAL A 62 -5.88 8.98 4.78
C VAL A 62 -7.05 8.49 3.92
N GLY A 63 -8.03 9.35 3.64
CA GLY A 63 -9.16 8.99 2.78
C GLY A 63 -8.81 8.87 1.29
N PHE A 64 -7.72 9.51 0.84
CA PHE A 64 -7.31 9.53 -0.56
C PHE A 64 -6.48 8.31 -0.97
N TYR A 65 -5.55 7.87 -0.12
CA TYR A 65 -4.67 6.73 -0.43
C TYR A 65 -5.22 5.42 0.12
N THR A 66 -5.43 4.43 -0.76
CA THR A 66 -5.97 3.12 -0.41
C THR A 66 -5.05 2.24 0.46
N LEU A 67 -3.79 2.64 0.62
CA LEU A 67 -2.81 1.95 1.48
C LEU A 67 -2.93 2.33 2.95
N PHE A 68 -3.73 3.35 3.26
CA PHE A 68 -4.00 3.78 4.63
C PHE A 68 -5.34 3.21 5.10
N TYR A 69 -5.30 2.43 6.18
CA TYR A 69 -6.46 1.78 6.77
C TYR A 69 -6.98 2.61 7.94
N ASN A 70 -8.17 3.20 7.77
CA ASN A 70 -8.88 3.92 8.83
C ASN A 70 -9.91 3.03 9.58
N ARG A 71 -9.86 1.73 9.34
CA ARG A 71 -10.66 0.71 10.02
C ARG A 71 -9.74 -0.43 10.46
N PRO A 72 -10.10 -1.19 11.51
CA PRO A 72 -9.35 -2.36 11.90
C PRO A 72 -9.21 -3.34 10.73
N VAL A 73 -7.98 -3.77 10.48
CA VAL A 73 -7.63 -4.81 9.50
C VAL A 73 -6.96 -5.96 10.23
N GLY A 74 -6.92 -7.12 9.58
CA GLY A 74 -6.25 -8.30 10.07
C GLY A 74 -4.73 -8.11 10.12
N THR A 75 -4.06 -9.07 10.75
CA THR A 75 -2.59 -9.12 10.79
C THR A 75 -1.98 -9.15 9.39
N TRP A 76 -2.64 -9.81 8.44
CA TRP A 76 -2.28 -9.87 7.03
C TRP A 76 -3.41 -9.31 6.17
N VAL A 77 -3.12 -8.28 5.39
CA VAL A 77 -4.00 -7.79 4.33
C VAL A 77 -3.55 -8.43 3.02
N LEU A 78 -4.39 -9.33 2.51
CA LEU A 78 -4.21 -10.03 1.25
C LEU A 78 -4.82 -9.20 0.13
N GLN A 79 -3.98 -8.70 -0.76
CA GLN A 79 -4.36 -7.85 -1.88
C GLN A 79 -4.17 -8.62 -3.19
N VAL A 80 -5.25 -8.87 -3.92
CA VAL A 80 -5.20 -9.57 -5.22
C VAL A 80 -5.47 -8.60 -6.36
N CYS A 81 -4.57 -8.55 -7.33
CA CYS A 81 -4.70 -7.71 -8.52
C CYS A 81 -5.76 -8.28 -9.47
N ASP A 82 -6.77 -7.47 -9.83
CA ASP A 82 -7.85 -7.84 -10.77
C ASP A 82 -7.74 -7.17 -12.14
N ASP A 83 -6.67 -6.41 -12.41
CA ASP A 83 -6.49 -5.76 -13.70
C ASP A 83 -6.28 -6.77 -14.83
N VAL A 84 -6.47 -6.30 -16.07
CA VAL A 84 -6.59 -7.11 -17.29
C VAL A 84 -5.61 -8.29 -17.37
N PRO A 85 -4.28 -8.12 -17.16
CA PRO A 85 -3.36 -9.26 -17.24
C PRO A 85 -3.63 -10.33 -16.17
N CYS A 86 -3.90 -9.93 -14.93
CA CYS A 86 -4.18 -10.86 -13.85
C CYS A 86 -5.54 -11.55 -14.01
N CYS A 87 -6.53 -10.83 -14.52
CA CYS A 87 -7.84 -11.39 -14.89
C CYS A 87 -7.68 -12.56 -15.89
N PHE A 88 -6.87 -12.40 -16.94
CA PHE A 88 -6.57 -13.48 -17.89
C PHE A 88 -5.76 -14.65 -17.29
N CYS A 89 -4.98 -14.39 -16.24
CA CYS A 89 -4.16 -15.39 -15.55
C CYS A 89 -4.86 -16.06 -14.36
N GLY A 90 -6.16 -15.85 -14.18
CA GLY A 90 -6.96 -16.56 -13.19
C GLY A 90 -7.11 -15.86 -11.83
N ALA A 91 -7.08 -14.52 -11.80
CA ALA A 91 -7.24 -13.76 -10.56
C ALA A 91 -8.61 -13.97 -9.89
N GLU A 92 -9.69 -14.13 -10.67
CA GLU A 92 -11.03 -14.36 -10.11
C GLU A 92 -11.12 -15.72 -9.40
N GLU A 93 -10.51 -16.75 -9.99
CA GLU A 93 -10.40 -18.09 -9.42
C GLU A 93 -9.59 -18.06 -8.12
N LEU A 94 -8.51 -17.29 -8.08
CA LEU A 94 -7.71 -17.08 -6.88
C LEU A 94 -8.50 -16.37 -5.78
N ILE A 95 -9.22 -15.29 -6.10
CA ILE A 95 -10.08 -14.57 -5.15
C ILE A 95 -11.17 -15.50 -4.62
N ALA A 96 -11.82 -16.28 -5.48
CA ALA A 96 -12.84 -17.23 -5.08
C ALA A 96 -12.30 -18.31 -4.12
N ALA A 97 -11.10 -18.84 -4.41
CA ALA A 97 -10.44 -19.81 -3.54
C ALA A 97 -10.07 -19.23 -2.17
N LEU A 98 -9.58 -17.98 -2.13
CA LEU A 98 -9.30 -17.26 -0.88
C LEU A 98 -10.56 -17.04 -0.05
N LYS A 99 -11.65 -16.58 -0.66
CA LYS A 99 -12.95 -16.42 0.02
C LYS A 99 -13.45 -17.73 0.60
N HIS A 100 -13.36 -18.82 -0.17
CA HIS A 100 -13.78 -20.14 0.28
C HIS A 100 -12.93 -20.64 1.46
N SER A 101 -11.60 -20.54 1.38
CA SER A 101 -10.70 -21.02 2.44
C SER A 101 -10.80 -20.18 3.73
N LEU A 102 -10.95 -18.85 3.60
CA LEU A 102 -11.06 -17.94 4.74
C LEU A 102 -12.47 -17.85 5.33
N GLY A 103 -13.52 -18.17 4.54
CA GLY A 103 -14.91 -18.05 4.95
C GLY A 103 -15.40 -16.61 5.07
N ILE A 104 -14.81 -15.67 4.32
CA ILE A 104 -15.14 -14.23 4.33
C ILE A 104 -15.36 -13.70 2.91
N ASN A 105 -15.97 -12.52 2.78
CA ASN A 105 -16.02 -11.77 1.54
C ASN A 105 -14.82 -10.83 1.36
N GLU A 106 -14.79 -10.16 0.21
CA GLU A 106 -13.87 -9.06 -0.05
C GLU A 106 -14.18 -7.88 0.88
N GLU A 107 -13.15 -7.14 1.27
CA GLU A 107 -13.15 -6.06 2.28
C GLU A 107 -13.56 -6.49 3.70
N GLU A 108 -13.69 -7.79 3.96
CA GLU A 108 -13.93 -8.34 5.29
C GLU A 108 -12.65 -8.84 5.95
N THR A 109 -12.70 -9.01 7.27
CA THR A 109 -11.62 -9.57 8.08
C THR A 109 -12.10 -10.82 8.78
N THR A 110 -11.25 -11.85 8.85
CA THR A 110 -11.56 -13.11 9.53
C THR A 110 -11.85 -12.88 11.03
N PRO A 111 -12.73 -13.71 11.67
CA PRO A 111 -13.08 -13.53 13.08
C PRO A 111 -11.91 -13.64 14.06
N ASP A 112 -10.84 -14.33 13.67
CA ASP A 112 -9.60 -14.44 14.43
C ASP A 112 -8.67 -13.21 14.30
N GLY A 113 -9.05 -12.22 13.49
CA GLY A 113 -8.27 -11.01 13.23
C GLY A 113 -6.99 -11.26 12.42
N MET A 114 -6.86 -12.42 11.77
CA MET A 114 -5.63 -12.79 11.08
C MET A 114 -5.57 -12.23 9.66
N PHE A 115 -6.66 -12.31 8.88
CA PHE A 115 -6.65 -12.01 7.45
C PHE A 115 -7.73 -11.02 7.07
N THR A 116 -7.37 -10.03 6.25
CA THR A 116 -8.30 -9.19 5.49
C THR A 116 -8.10 -9.48 4.01
N LEU A 117 -9.17 -9.66 3.25
CA LEU A 117 -9.09 -9.90 1.81
C LEU A 117 -9.51 -8.63 1.05
N GLN A 118 -8.65 -8.13 0.18
CA GLN A 118 -8.93 -6.96 -0.67
C GLN A 118 -8.70 -7.28 -2.13
N ARG A 119 -9.61 -6.80 -2.97
CA ARG A 119 -9.44 -6.75 -4.41
C ARG A 119 -8.82 -5.41 -4.77
N VAL A 120 -7.69 -5.42 -5.44
CA VAL A 120 -6.94 -4.21 -5.79
C VAL A 120 -6.66 -4.15 -7.28
N LYS A 121 -6.28 -2.95 -7.74
CA LYS A 121 -5.84 -2.72 -9.12
C LYS A 121 -4.37 -3.10 -9.30
N CYS A 122 -3.78 -2.73 -10.44
CA CYS A 122 -2.43 -3.09 -10.85
C CYS A 122 -1.41 -3.00 -9.71
N LEU A 123 -0.78 -4.14 -9.42
CA LEU A 123 0.35 -4.27 -8.50
C LEU A 123 1.71 -4.30 -9.23
N ALA A 124 1.76 -3.88 -10.50
CA ALA A 124 2.98 -3.70 -11.28
C ALA A 124 3.93 -4.92 -11.40
N ALA A 125 3.42 -6.14 -11.26
CA ALA A 125 4.17 -7.39 -11.43
C ALA A 125 3.53 -8.32 -12.47
N CYS A 126 3.10 -7.74 -13.61
CA CYS A 126 2.32 -8.44 -14.63
C CYS A 126 3.05 -9.63 -15.28
N ASP A 127 4.39 -9.65 -15.24
CA ASP A 127 5.23 -10.77 -15.68
C ASP A 127 5.08 -12.02 -14.80
N ARG A 128 4.52 -11.86 -13.60
CA ARG A 128 4.26 -12.92 -12.61
C ARG A 128 2.77 -13.06 -12.25
N ALA A 129 1.88 -12.67 -13.16
CA ALA A 129 0.45 -12.77 -12.93
C ALA A 129 -0.01 -14.25 -12.73
N PRO A 130 -1.04 -14.52 -11.90
CA PRO A 130 -1.81 -13.55 -11.10
C PRO A 130 -1.02 -13.06 -9.88
N VAL A 131 -1.15 -11.76 -9.57
CA VAL A 131 -0.35 -11.12 -8.51
C VAL A 131 -1.13 -11.03 -7.21
N LEU A 132 -0.53 -11.53 -6.13
CA LEU A 132 -0.99 -11.38 -4.75
C LEU A 132 0.09 -10.69 -3.91
N GLN A 133 -0.35 -9.77 -3.05
CA GLN A 133 0.47 -9.20 -1.98
C GLN A 133 -0.12 -9.52 -0.60
N ALA A 134 0.76 -9.73 0.38
CA ALA A 134 0.39 -9.83 1.80
C ALA A 134 1.17 -8.75 2.58
N ASN A 135 0.53 -7.66 2.99
CA ASN A 135 1.20 -6.50 3.61
C ASN A 135 2.38 -5.95 2.79
N LEU A 136 2.22 -5.88 1.46
CA LEU A 136 3.24 -5.52 0.46
C LEU A 136 4.37 -6.55 0.25
N ASP A 137 4.33 -7.71 0.90
CA ASP A 137 5.12 -8.88 0.48
C ASP A 137 4.54 -9.40 -0.84
N TYR A 138 5.33 -9.46 -1.92
CA TYR A 138 4.85 -10.14 -3.13
C TYR A 138 4.90 -11.65 -2.91
N VAL A 139 3.84 -12.34 -3.32
CA VAL A 139 3.78 -13.80 -3.32
C VAL A 139 3.49 -14.25 -4.74
N TYR A 140 4.48 -14.87 -5.38
CA TYR A 140 4.41 -15.32 -6.77
C TYR A 140 4.00 -16.79 -6.88
N ASP A 141 3.50 -17.15 -8.06
CA ASP A 141 3.05 -18.50 -8.43
C ASP A 141 1.97 -19.06 -7.48
N VAL A 142 1.08 -18.17 -7.02
CA VAL A 142 -0.08 -18.52 -6.20
C VAL A 142 -1.19 -19.01 -7.10
N THR A 143 -1.55 -20.28 -6.93
CA THR A 143 -2.68 -20.92 -7.61
C THR A 143 -3.76 -21.29 -6.61
N PRO A 144 -5.02 -21.48 -7.04
CA PRO A 144 -6.12 -21.87 -6.14
C PRO A 144 -5.81 -23.08 -5.24
N ASP A 145 -5.09 -24.08 -5.74
CA ASP A 145 -4.68 -25.28 -4.99
C ASP A 145 -3.61 -25.01 -3.92
N ARG A 146 -2.89 -23.88 -4.01
CA ARG A 146 -1.83 -23.49 -3.07
C ARG A 146 -2.31 -22.54 -1.97
N VAL A 147 -3.55 -22.07 -2.05
CA VAL A 147 -4.12 -21.09 -1.09
C VAL A 147 -4.01 -21.56 0.35
N ASP A 148 -4.38 -22.81 0.65
CA ASP A 148 -4.31 -23.31 2.03
C ASP A 148 -2.86 -23.37 2.55
N THR A 149 -1.91 -23.70 1.68
CA THR A 149 -0.49 -23.69 2.02
C THR A 149 0.01 -22.28 2.29
N LEU A 150 -0.39 -21.30 1.47
CA LEU A 150 -0.09 -19.89 1.66
C LEU A 150 -0.60 -19.41 3.03
N LEU A 151 -1.88 -19.65 3.33
CA LEU A 151 -2.52 -19.17 4.56
C LEU A 151 -1.89 -19.79 5.80
N ASN A 152 -1.56 -21.08 5.77
CA ASN A 152 -0.86 -21.73 6.89
C ASN A 152 0.54 -21.15 7.10
N ASN A 153 1.30 -20.90 6.03
CA ASN A 153 2.60 -20.26 6.15
C ASN A 153 2.51 -18.85 6.75
N LEU A 154 1.53 -18.04 6.32
CA LEU A 154 1.31 -16.70 6.88
C LEU A 154 0.91 -16.75 8.36
N ARG A 155 0.12 -17.74 8.79
CA ARG A 155 -0.20 -17.97 10.21
C ARG A 155 1.04 -18.31 11.03
N GLU A 156 1.89 -19.22 10.54
CA GLU A 156 3.15 -19.57 11.18
C GLU A 156 4.07 -18.35 11.34
N ARG A 157 4.20 -17.55 10.27
CA ARG A 157 5.00 -16.31 10.29
C ARG A 157 4.46 -15.26 11.27
N ALA A 158 3.14 -15.16 11.43
CA ALA A 158 2.53 -14.29 12.44
C ALA A 158 2.83 -14.79 13.87
N ALA A 159 2.83 -16.11 14.08
CA ALA A 159 3.11 -16.74 15.37
C ALA A 159 4.58 -16.55 15.82
N GLU A 160 5.52 -16.44 14.88
CA GLU A 160 6.93 -16.11 15.14
C GLU A 160 7.15 -14.66 15.64
N ALA A 161 6.07 -13.92 15.95
CA ALA A 161 6.09 -12.55 16.46
C ALA A 161 6.86 -11.55 15.58
N ARG A 162 7.04 -11.88 14.29
CA ARG A 162 7.43 -10.91 13.27
C ARG A 162 6.23 -10.00 13.02
N LYS A 163 5.96 -9.08 13.95
CA LYS A 163 5.04 -7.96 13.70
C LYS A 163 5.60 -7.14 12.55
N ARG A 164 5.16 -7.48 11.34
CA ARG A 164 5.41 -6.68 10.16
C ARG A 164 4.41 -5.56 10.14
N GLY A 165 4.93 -4.35 10.00
CA GLY A 165 4.10 -3.22 9.62
C GLY A 165 3.40 -3.48 8.28
N VAL A 166 2.20 -2.95 8.13
CA VAL A 166 1.43 -3.00 6.88
C VAL A 166 1.93 -1.99 5.83
N SER A 167 2.88 -1.11 6.19
CA SER A 167 3.49 -0.11 5.30
C SER A 167 4.46 -0.64 4.26
N GLY A 168 4.79 -1.93 4.29
CA GLY A 168 5.77 -2.55 3.41
C GLY A 168 7.22 -2.17 3.67
N ARG A 169 7.51 -1.47 4.78
CA ARG A 169 8.89 -1.19 5.24
C ARG A 169 9.75 -2.45 5.35
N PHE A 170 9.13 -3.55 5.74
CA PHE A 170 9.76 -4.86 5.92
C PHE A 170 9.34 -5.87 4.84
N ALA A 171 8.92 -5.36 3.68
CA ALA A 171 8.36 -6.21 2.66
C ALA A 171 9.44 -7.07 1.97
N GLU A 172 9.10 -8.33 1.77
CA GLU A 172 9.93 -9.36 1.14
C GLU A 172 9.14 -10.08 0.06
N ASP A 173 9.85 -10.70 -0.87
CA ASP A 173 9.21 -11.43 -1.96
C ASP A 173 9.33 -12.93 -1.74
N TYR A 174 8.29 -13.64 -2.13
CA TYR A 174 8.15 -15.07 -1.95
C TYR A 174 7.69 -15.73 -3.25
N GLU A 175 8.07 -16.99 -3.44
CA GLU A 175 7.66 -17.79 -4.58
C GLU A 175 7.35 -19.22 -4.14
N PHE A 176 6.33 -19.82 -4.76
CA PHE A 176 6.08 -21.25 -4.62
C PHE A 176 7.01 -22.07 -5.52
N THR A 177 7.85 -22.89 -4.89
CA THR A 177 8.65 -23.90 -5.58
C THR A 177 7.76 -24.96 -6.23
N ARG A 178 8.34 -25.71 -7.18
CA ARG A 178 7.64 -26.84 -7.86
C ARG A 178 7.14 -27.91 -6.88
N ASP A 179 7.84 -28.08 -5.75
CA ASP A 179 7.48 -29.02 -4.70
C ASP A 179 6.37 -28.49 -3.76
N GLY A 180 5.79 -27.33 -4.07
CA GLY A 180 4.67 -26.73 -3.33
C GLY A 180 5.09 -25.96 -2.07
N ARG A 181 6.39 -25.79 -1.82
CA ARG A 181 6.89 -25.02 -0.68
C ARG A 181 6.99 -23.54 -1.03
N LEU A 182 6.54 -22.68 -0.13
CA LEU A 182 6.78 -21.24 -0.21
C LEU A 182 8.19 -20.91 0.29
N VAL A 183 8.98 -20.23 -0.54
CA VAL A 183 10.35 -19.81 -0.20
C VAL A 183 10.51 -18.31 -0.39
N GLN A 184 11.31 -17.69 0.48
CA GLN A 184 11.70 -16.30 0.30
C GLN A 184 12.71 -16.22 -0.84
N ILE A 185 12.52 -15.25 -1.73
CA ILE A 185 13.42 -14.94 -2.83
C ILE A 185 14.07 -13.58 -2.62
N GLU A 186 15.16 -13.32 -3.34
CA GLU A 186 15.75 -12.00 -3.36
C GLU A 186 14.83 -11.04 -4.12
N ARG A 187 14.37 -9.99 -3.45
CA ARG A 187 13.57 -8.93 -4.06
C ARG A 187 14.41 -8.23 -5.12
N PHE A 188 13.91 -8.18 -6.36
CA PHE A 188 14.65 -7.66 -7.52
C PHE A 188 15.12 -6.20 -7.35
N SER A 189 14.34 -5.39 -6.61
CA SER A 189 14.72 -4.04 -6.20
C SER A 189 14.44 -3.87 -4.71
N PRO A 190 15.33 -4.35 -3.81
CA PRO A 190 15.10 -4.25 -2.38
C PRO A 190 15.02 -2.77 -2.01
N TYR A 191 14.09 -2.40 -1.13
CA TYR A 191 14.04 -1.05 -0.60
C TYR A 191 15.38 -0.77 0.11
N ARG A 192 16.25 -0.03 -0.57
CA ARG A 192 17.42 0.58 0.02
C ARG A 192 17.00 2.00 0.35
N PRO A 193 16.84 2.37 1.62
CA PRO A 193 16.68 3.77 1.98
C PRO A 193 17.79 4.53 1.25
N ARG A 194 17.42 5.47 0.36
CA ARG A 194 18.42 6.31 -0.29
C ARG A 194 19.20 7.01 0.83
N GLU A 195 20.51 6.83 0.85
CA GLU A 195 21.40 7.68 1.63
C GLU A 195 21.39 9.05 0.99
N PHE A 196 20.53 9.93 1.47
CA PHE A 196 20.58 11.33 1.13
C PHE A 196 21.71 11.93 1.96
N ALA A 197 22.87 12.19 1.34
CA ALA A 197 23.80 13.14 1.90
C ALA A 197 23.01 14.42 2.21
N GLY A 198 23.14 14.96 3.42
CA GLY A 198 22.36 16.09 3.93
C GLY A 198 22.65 17.40 3.19
N GLU A 199 22.44 17.43 1.89
CA GLU A 199 22.38 18.66 1.11
C GLU A 199 21.00 19.26 1.31
N ALA A 200 21.00 20.50 1.80
CA ALA A 200 19.79 21.28 1.98
C ALA A 200 18.97 21.27 0.69
N SER A 201 17.68 20.99 0.81
CA SER A 201 16.76 21.10 -0.32
C SER A 201 16.95 22.46 -0.98
N PRO A 202 17.09 22.53 -2.31
CA PRO A 202 17.23 23.81 -2.99
C PRO A 202 16.03 24.71 -2.64
N PRO A 203 16.24 26.04 -2.56
CA PRO A 203 15.16 26.96 -2.23
C PRO A 203 13.99 26.76 -3.20
N PRO A 204 12.74 26.96 -2.75
CA PRO A 204 11.57 26.81 -3.60
C PRO A 204 11.73 27.70 -4.83
N VAL A 205 11.78 27.06 -6.00
CA VAL A 205 11.82 27.79 -7.28
C VAL A 205 10.48 28.47 -7.43
N THR A 206 10.49 29.78 -7.66
CA THR A 206 9.27 30.51 -8.01
C THR A 206 8.65 29.83 -9.23
N PRO A 207 7.39 29.37 -9.17
CA PRO A 207 6.76 28.80 -10.34
C PRO A 207 6.82 29.84 -11.46
N PRO A 208 7.09 29.43 -12.71
CA PRO A 208 7.00 30.35 -13.83
C PRO A 208 5.62 31.03 -13.79
N PRO A 209 5.52 32.31 -14.18
CA PRO A 209 4.24 32.99 -14.25
C PRO A 209 3.27 32.12 -15.05
N ALA A 210 2.02 32.05 -14.57
CA ALA A 210 0.98 31.30 -15.25
C ALA A 210 1.00 31.67 -16.74
N VAL A 211 1.26 30.67 -17.60
CA VAL A 211 1.16 30.86 -19.04
C VAL A 211 -0.31 31.24 -19.28
N ALA A 212 -0.54 32.42 -19.84
CA ALA A 212 -1.88 32.82 -20.25
C ALA A 212 -2.47 31.69 -21.11
N PRO A 213 -3.75 31.32 -20.93
CA PRO A 213 -4.35 30.29 -21.77
C PRO A 213 -4.07 30.64 -23.22
N GLU A 214 -3.38 29.73 -23.92
CA GLU A 214 -3.21 29.88 -25.37
C GLU A 214 -4.60 30.04 -25.96
N ALA A 215 -4.82 31.14 -26.67
CA ALA A 215 -6.05 31.34 -27.40
C ALA A 215 -6.27 30.08 -28.25
N ASP A 216 -7.42 29.44 -28.02
CA ASP A 216 -7.88 28.23 -28.70
C ASP A 216 -7.38 28.22 -30.14
N SER A 217 -6.33 27.46 -30.40
CA SER A 217 -5.65 27.42 -31.69
C SER A 217 -6.46 26.56 -32.65
N GLY A 218 -7.77 26.81 -32.74
CA GLY A 218 -8.69 26.28 -33.74
C GLY A 218 -8.45 24.84 -34.14
N ILE A 219 -8.15 23.94 -33.18
CA ILE A 219 -8.17 22.51 -33.48
C ILE A 219 -9.65 22.15 -33.49
N ASP A 220 -10.19 22.20 -34.71
CA ASP A 220 -11.53 21.81 -35.09
C ASP A 220 -11.88 20.46 -34.44
N ARG A 221 -12.58 20.50 -33.29
CA ARG A 221 -13.18 19.30 -32.69
C ARG A 221 -14.33 18.95 -33.62
N PRO A 222 -14.29 17.84 -34.36
CA PRO A 222 -15.36 17.53 -35.29
C PRO A 222 -16.69 17.44 -34.53
N GLU A 223 -17.65 18.27 -34.94
CA GLU A 223 -19.01 18.37 -34.37
C GLU A 223 -19.84 17.07 -34.48
N THR A 224 -19.27 16.01 -35.06
CA THR A 224 -19.94 14.76 -35.41
C THR A 224 -19.67 13.61 -34.45
N ARG A 225 -19.26 13.86 -33.20
CA ARG A 225 -19.50 12.86 -32.13
C ARG A 225 -20.99 12.86 -31.78
N LYS A 226 -21.80 12.28 -32.67
CA LYS A 226 -23.11 11.76 -32.32
C LYS A 226 -22.92 10.91 -31.06
N ALA A 227 -23.70 11.22 -30.03
CA ALA A 227 -23.82 10.38 -28.84
C ALA A 227 -24.00 8.93 -29.29
N SER A 228 -23.12 8.05 -28.82
CA SER A 228 -23.32 6.61 -28.98
C SER A 228 -24.56 6.26 -28.16
N PRO A 229 -25.61 5.65 -28.74
CA PRO A 229 -26.78 5.28 -27.98
C PRO A 229 -26.44 4.03 -27.17
N LEU A 230 -26.15 4.24 -25.89
CA LEU A 230 -26.36 3.27 -24.82
C LEU A 230 -27.22 3.96 -23.76
#